data_AF-A0A4Z1DIK9-F1
#
_entry.id   AF-A0A4Z1DIK9-F1
#
_cell.length_a   1.000
_cell.length_b   1.000
_cell.length_c   1.000
_cell.angle_alpha   90.00
_cell.angle_beta   90.00
_cell.angle_gamma   90.00
#
_symmetry.space_group_name_H-M   'P 1'
#
loop_
_entity.id
_entity.type
_entity.pdbx_description
1 polymer ?
#
loop_
_entity_poly.entity_id
_entity_poly.type
_entity_poly.pdbx_seq_one_letter_code
_entity_poly.pdbx_strand_id
1 'polypeptide(L)'
;MRIAGRALPDGSWWDWEVLGWDAGRFRLAAGYDLTHHHGLEVHFLSPALVSCPFAFQDPVFRPPTAEERARLARSLGEEPPLIVAFEADGGGGEPVSCLIAAEGVEIRPGLVRREVPGRPDWPGVHLVTD
;
A
#
# COMPACT_ATOMS: atom_id res chain seq x y z
N MET A 1 -14.14 6.07 2.40
CA MET A 1 -12.82 6.08 3.06
C MET A 1 -12.01 7.30 2.62
N ARG A 2 -11.12 7.88 3.46
CA ARG A 2 -10.28 9.04 3.09
C ARG A 2 -8.83 8.83 3.53
N ILE A 3 -7.87 9.25 2.71
CA ILE A 3 -6.43 9.23 3.01
C ILE A 3 -5.91 10.67 3.04
N ALA A 4 -5.36 11.11 4.17
CA ALA A 4 -4.88 12.49 4.37
C ALA A 4 -5.89 13.56 3.89
N GLY A 5 -7.17 13.36 4.21
CA GLY A 5 -8.23 14.29 3.82
C GLY A 5 -8.64 14.21 2.34
N ARG A 6 -8.10 13.29 1.52
CA ARG A 6 -8.56 13.02 0.15
C ARG A 6 -9.53 11.83 0.13
N ALA A 7 -10.67 11.98 -0.52
CA ALA A 7 -11.62 10.87 -0.66
C ALA A 7 -11.04 9.79 -1.58
N LEU A 8 -11.16 8.54 -1.16
CA LEU A 8 -11.01 7.42 -2.07
C LEU A 8 -12.24 7.32 -2.96
N PRO A 9 -12.10 6.81 -4.19
CA PRO A 9 -13.25 6.48 -5.05
C PRO A 9 -14.17 5.48 -4.35
N ASP A 10 -15.43 5.40 -4.80
CA ASP A 10 -16.36 4.41 -4.30
C ASP A 10 -15.88 3.00 -4.66
N GLY A 11 -15.91 2.09 -3.68
CA GLY A 11 -15.49 0.70 -3.84
C GLY A 11 -15.22 0.02 -2.51
N SER A 12 -15.14 -1.30 -2.56
CA SER A 12 -14.82 -2.13 -1.40
C SER A 12 -13.29 -2.26 -1.28
N TRP A 13 -12.65 -1.33 -0.58
CA TRP A 13 -11.20 -1.32 -0.36
C TRP A 13 -10.85 -2.04 0.95
N TRP A 14 -11.10 -3.35 0.97
CA TRP A 14 -10.94 -4.20 2.14
C TRP A 14 -9.51 -4.75 2.24
N ASP A 15 -9.03 -5.42 1.19
CA ASP A 15 -7.68 -5.97 1.11
C ASP A 15 -6.72 -4.92 0.57
N TRP A 16 -5.53 -4.87 1.18
CA TRP A 16 -4.43 -3.99 0.78
C TRP A 16 -3.11 -4.75 0.72
N GLU A 17 -2.28 -4.45 -0.28
CA GLU A 17 -0.96 -5.06 -0.44
C GLU A 17 0.05 -4.04 -0.97
N VAL A 18 1.30 -4.16 -0.53
CA VAL A 18 2.44 -3.43 -1.09
C VAL A 18 2.80 -4.00 -2.45
N LEU A 19 2.63 -3.19 -3.50
CA LEU A 19 3.07 -3.55 -4.86
C LEU A 19 4.59 -3.37 -5.06
N GLY A 20 5.22 -2.53 -4.23
CA GLY A 20 6.65 -2.31 -4.23
C GLY A 20 7.03 -0.91 -3.75
N TRP A 21 8.32 -0.76 -3.47
CA TRP A 21 8.89 0.46 -2.91
C TRP A 21 10.28 0.73 -3.52
N ASP A 22 10.49 1.97 -3.96
CA ASP A 22 11.81 2.54 -4.27
C ASP A 22 11.96 3.95 -3.67
N ALA A 23 13.11 4.59 -3.88
CA ALA A 23 13.39 5.93 -3.33
C ALA A 23 12.40 7.01 -3.80
N GLY A 24 11.74 6.82 -4.94
CA GLY A 24 10.80 7.78 -5.52
C GLY A 24 9.33 7.45 -5.23
N ARG A 25 8.97 6.18 -5.02
CA ARG A 25 7.56 5.78 -4.84
C ARG A 25 7.38 4.58 -3.93
N PHE A 26 6.38 4.67 -3.07
CA PHE A 26 5.78 3.55 -2.36
C PHE A 26 4.36 3.31 -2.88
N ARG A 27 4.04 2.07 -3.28
CA ARG A 27 2.79 1.73 -3.97
C ARG A 27 1.99 0.69 -3.19
N LEU A 28 0.72 1.01 -2.96
CA LEU A 28 -0.28 0.08 -2.43
C LEU A 28 -1.33 -0.24 -3.50
N ALA A 29 -1.76 -1.49 -3.54
CA ALA A 29 -2.98 -1.92 -4.21
C ALA A 29 -4.10 -2.08 -3.19
N ALA A 30 -5.34 -1.83 -3.60
CA ALA A 30 -6.52 -2.14 -2.81
C ALA A 30 -7.66 -2.73 -3.65
N GLY A 31 -8.43 -3.62 -3.02
CA GLY A 31 -9.55 -4.33 -3.61
C GLY A 31 -10.43 -4.99 -2.56
N TYR A 32 -11.50 -5.66 -2.99
CA TYR A 32 -12.27 -6.51 -2.09
C TYR A 32 -11.50 -7.78 -1.78
N ASP A 33 -10.96 -8.39 -2.83
CA ASP A 33 -9.87 -9.37 -2.81
C ASP A 33 -8.78 -8.90 -3.78
N LEU A 34 -7.55 -9.38 -3.59
CA LEU A 34 -6.40 -9.05 -4.46
C LEU A 34 -5.92 -10.25 -5.29
N THR A 35 -6.74 -11.31 -5.36
CA THR A 35 -6.31 -12.61 -5.92
C THR A 35 -6.01 -12.51 -7.42
N HIS A 36 -6.85 -11.77 -8.14
CA HIS A 36 -6.79 -11.68 -9.60
C HIS A 36 -6.60 -10.27 -10.13
N HIS A 37 -7.03 -9.26 -9.37
CA HIS A 37 -6.99 -7.87 -9.76
C HIS A 37 -7.10 -6.98 -8.53
N HIS A 38 -6.79 -5.70 -8.72
CA HIS A 38 -7.13 -4.64 -7.78
C HIS A 38 -7.81 -3.49 -8.52
N GLY A 39 -8.63 -2.73 -7.79
CA GLY A 39 -9.42 -1.63 -8.35
C GLY A 39 -8.88 -0.25 -8.01
N LEU A 40 -7.90 -0.19 -7.12
CA LEU A 40 -7.32 1.04 -6.60
C LEU A 40 -5.82 0.87 -6.39
N GLU A 41 -5.06 1.89 -6.78
CA GLU A 41 -3.68 2.05 -6.33
C GLU A 41 -3.51 3.37 -5.57
N VAL A 42 -2.70 3.35 -4.52
CA VAL A 42 -2.29 4.55 -3.76
C VAL A 42 -0.78 4.67 -3.84
N HIS A 43 -0.31 5.76 -4.43
CA HIS A 43 1.11 6.01 -4.66
C HIS A 43 1.57 7.14 -3.74
N PHE A 44 2.47 6.84 -2.82
CA PHE A 44 3.15 7.83 -2.01
C PHE A 44 4.44 8.26 -2.70
N LEU A 45 4.59 9.56 -2.91
CA LEU A 45 5.71 10.15 -3.64
C LEU A 45 6.86 10.46 -2.68
N SER A 46 8.08 10.06 -3.05
CA SER A 46 9.31 10.25 -2.28
C SER A 46 9.11 9.87 -0.80
N PRO A 47 8.79 8.60 -0.50
CA PRO A 47 8.51 8.17 0.86
C PRO A 47 9.75 8.31 1.75
N ALA A 48 9.62 9.07 2.84
CA ALA A 48 10.67 9.24 3.85
C ALA A 48 10.56 8.19 4.98
N LEU A 49 9.36 7.67 5.22
CA LEU A 49 9.11 6.56 6.15
C LEU A 49 7.93 5.72 5.65
N VAL A 50 8.07 4.40 5.72
CA VAL A 50 6.97 3.45 5.57
C VAL A 50 6.99 2.50 6.77
N SER A 51 5.93 2.50 7.56
CA SER A 51 5.71 1.57 8.66
C SER A 51 4.33 0.96 8.50
N CYS A 52 4.23 -0.15 7.78
CA CYS A 52 3.03 -0.97 7.66
C CYS A 52 3.40 -2.42 7.29
N PRO A 53 2.51 -3.40 7.50
CA PRO A 53 2.66 -4.75 6.96
C PRO A 53 2.73 -4.73 5.42
N PHE A 54 3.27 -5.83 4.85
CA PHE A 54 3.29 -6.02 3.40
C PHE A 54 1.88 -6.25 2.82
N ALA A 55 1.00 -6.89 3.60
CA ALA A 55 -0.42 -7.05 3.29
C ALA A 55 -1.24 -6.84 4.58
N PHE A 56 -2.41 -6.22 4.45
CA PHE A 56 -3.29 -5.92 5.57
C PHE A 56 -4.74 -5.75 5.09
N GLN A 57 -5.67 -5.75 6.04
CA GLN A 57 -7.10 -5.63 5.77
C GLN A 57 -7.72 -4.49 6.58
N ASP A 58 -8.85 -3.97 6.09
CA ASP A 58 -9.72 -3.00 6.77
C ASP A 58 -9.00 -1.78 7.37
N PRO A 59 -8.27 -0.97 6.57
CA PRO A 59 -7.55 0.17 7.12
C PRO A 59 -8.51 1.26 7.60
N VAL A 60 -8.35 1.63 8.87
CA VAL A 60 -9.03 2.75 9.51
C VAL A 60 -8.10 3.96 9.54
N PHE A 61 -8.21 4.80 8.52
CA PHE A 61 -7.41 6.04 8.42
C PHE A 61 -7.83 7.07 9.47
N ARG A 62 -6.82 7.65 10.13
CA ARG A 62 -7.00 8.67 11.16
C ARG A 62 -6.00 9.82 10.99
N PRO A 63 -6.26 11.00 11.58
CA PRO A 63 -5.22 12.01 11.73
C PRO A 63 -4.03 11.44 12.52
N PRO A 64 -2.78 11.76 12.14
CA PRO A 64 -1.63 11.40 12.95
C PRO A 64 -1.65 12.21 14.25
N THR A 65 -1.24 11.56 15.34
CA THR A 65 -1.16 12.19 16.66
C THR A 65 -0.04 13.23 16.71
N ALA A 66 -0.11 14.15 17.67
CA ALA A 66 0.95 15.14 17.88
C ALA A 66 2.30 14.47 18.19
N GLU A 67 2.28 13.31 18.88
CA GLU A 67 3.49 12.56 19.21
C GLU A 67 4.11 11.90 17.97
N GLU A 68 3.29 11.28 17.11
CA GLU A 68 3.74 10.71 15.84
C GLU A 68 4.39 11.78 14.95
N ARG A 69 3.76 12.96 14.84
CA ARG A 69 4.32 14.11 14.12
C ARG A 69 5.64 14.58 14.70
N ALA A 70 5.70 14.79 16.01
CA ALA A 70 6.91 15.25 16.67
C ALA A 70 8.06 14.23 16.55
N ARG A 71 7.76 12.93 16.61
CA ARG A 71 8.75 11.87 16.40
C ARG A 71 9.29 11.87 14.97
N LEU A 72 8.41 12.03 13.96
CA LEU A 72 8.83 12.14 12.55
C LEU A 72 9.70 13.38 12.34
N ALA A 73 9.27 14.54 12.81
CA ALA A 73 10.03 15.78 12.66
C ALA A 73 11.43 15.70 13.28
N ARG A 74 11.56 15.08 14.46
CA ARG A 74 12.88 14.84 15.07
C ARG A 74 13.74 13.85 14.30
N SER A 75 13.13 12.81 13.72
CA SER A 75 13.87 11.75 13.02
C SER A 75 14.30 12.15 11.61
N LEU A 76 13.50 12.99 10.95
CA LEU A 76 13.72 13.43 9.57
C LEU A 76 14.36 14.83 9.48
N GLY A 77 14.44 15.55 10.61
CA GLY A 77 15.00 16.91 10.68
C GLY A 77 13.99 18.02 10.36
N GLU A 78 12.88 17.68 9.72
CA GLU A 78 11.75 18.57 9.42
C GLU A 78 10.42 17.80 9.41
N GLU A 79 9.29 18.52 9.50
CA GLU A 79 7.98 17.88 9.42
C GLU A 79 7.66 17.51 7.97
N PRO A 80 7.39 16.22 7.66
CA PRO A 80 7.03 15.80 6.31
C PRO A 80 5.77 16.49 5.79
N PRO A 81 5.71 16.88 4.50
CA PRO A 81 4.53 17.51 3.92
C PRO A 81 3.26 16.65 4.00
N LEU A 82 3.43 15.33 3.94
CA LEU A 82 2.36 14.36 4.07
C LEU A 82 2.69 13.31 5.14
N ILE A 83 1.76 13.13 6.09
CA ILE A 83 1.79 12.06 7.07
C ILE A 83 0.43 11.34 7.05
N VAL A 84 0.44 10.03 6.85
CA VAL A 84 -0.75 9.17 6.87
C VAL A 84 -0.61 8.17 8.01
N ALA A 85 -1.57 8.21 8.95
CA ALA A 85 -1.69 7.25 10.02
C ALA A 85 -2.98 6.43 9.84
N PHE A 86 -2.90 5.14 10.13
CA PHE A 86 -4.05 4.25 10.08
C PHE A 86 -3.82 3.03 10.95
N GLU A 87 -4.92 2.44 11.42
CA GLU A 87 -4.91 1.11 12.03
C GLU A 87 -5.35 0.11 10.96
N ALA A 88 -4.82 -1.11 10.95
CA ALA A 88 -5.26 -2.15 10.02
C ALA A 88 -5.18 -3.53 10.65
N ASP A 89 -5.92 -4.49 10.12
CA ASP A 89 -5.71 -5.90 10.46
C ASP A 89 -4.46 -6.42 9.72
N GLY A 90 -3.43 -6.77 10.48
CA GLY A 90 -2.19 -7.35 9.96
C GLY A 90 -2.18 -8.89 9.91
N GLY A 91 -3.32 -9.55 10.14
CA GLY A 91 -3.43 -11.00 10.28
C GLY A 91 -3.09 -11.52 11.70
N GLY A 92 -3.01 -10.63 12.68
CA GLY A 92 -2.70 -10.93 14.08
C GLY A 92 -3.93 -10.85 14.99
N GLY A 93 -3.73 -11.03 16.30
CA GLY A 93 -4.82 -10.90 17.27
C GLY A 93 -5.23 -9.45 17.59
N GLU A 94 -4.39 -8.47 17.23
CA GLU A 94 -4.60 -7.05 17.48
C GLU A 94 -4.33 -6.24 16.19
N PRO A 95 -5.04 -5.12 15.97
CA PRO A 95 -4.74 -4.21 14.87
C PRO A 95 -3.32 -3.66 14.94
N VAL A 96 -2.73 -3.42 13.77
CA VAL A 96 -1.40 -2.83 13.62
C VAL A 96 -1.49 -1.33 13.34
N SER A 97 -0.81 -0.53 14.15
CA SER A 97 -0.66 0.90 13.90
C SER A 97 0.36 1.16 12.81
N CYS A 98 -0.10 1.81 11.74
CA CYS A 98 0.69 2.10 10.55
C CYS A 98 0.93 3.60 10.38
N LEU A 99 2.10 3.95 9.84
CA LEU A 99 2.51 5.33 9.63
C LEU A 99 3.34 5.46 8.35
N ILE A 100 2.93 6.36 7.46
CA ILE A 100 3.64 6.67 6.21
C ILE A 100 3.93 8.17 6.18
N ALA A 101 5.17 8.54 5.87
CA ALA A 101 5.60 9.91 5.62
C ALA A 101 6.12 10.03 4.18
N ALA A 102 5.68 11.06 3.46
CA ALA A 102 5.97 11.26 2.05
C ALA A 102 5.86 12.74 1.65
N GLU A 103 6.28 13.06 0.44
CA GLU A 103 6.08 14.40 -0.17
C GLU A 103 4.64 14.59 -0.66
N GLY A 104 3.98 13.50 -1.02
CA GLY A 104 2.62 13.57 -1.56
C GLY A 104 1.99 12.20 -1.76
N VAL A 105 0.73 12.21 -2.18
CA VAL A 105 -0.04 11.01 -2.49
C VAL A 105 -0.81 11.19 -3.79
N GLU A 106 -0.85 10.15 -4.60
CA GLU A 106 -1.71 10.02 -5.77
C GLU A 106 -2.64 8.84 -5.58
N ILE A 107 -3.94 9.05 -5.84
CA ILE A 107 -4.97 8.01 -5.75
C ILE A 107 -5.38 7.69 -7.18
N ARG A 108 -5.14 6.44 -7.60
CA ARG A 108 -5.35 5.99 -8.98
C ARG A 108 -6.41 4.89 -9.01
N PRO A 109 -7.69 5.23 -9.27
CA PRO A 109 -8.70 4.22 -9.57
C PRO A 109 -8.38 3.53 -10.89
N GLY A 110 -8.64 2.23 -10.96
CA GLY A 110 -8.51 1.47 -12.20
C GLY A 110 -8.42 -0.02 -11.93
N LEU A 111 -9.03 -0.81 -12.81
CA LEU A 111 -8.91 -2.26 -12.77
C LEU A 111 -7.54 -2.67 -13.32
N VAL A 112 -6.67 -3.17 -12.45
CA VAL A 112 -5.36 -3.70 -12.82
C VAL A 112 -5.37 -5.20 -12.55
N ARG A 113 -5.07 -6.00 -13.58
CA ARG A 113 -4.95 -7.45 -13.42
C ARG A 113 -3.64 -7.77 -12.70
N ARG A 114 -3.70 -8.68 -11.74
CA ARG A 114 -2.48 -9.21 -11.11
C ARG A 114 -1.70 -9.96 -12.18
N GLU A 115 -0.49 -9.50 -12.45
CA GLU A 115 0.47 -10.32 -13.19
C GLU A 115 0.80 -11.51 -12.29
N VAL A 116 0.25 -12.68 -12.63
CA VAL A 116 0.85 -13.92 -12.14
C VAL A 116 2.24 -13.92 -12.77
N PRO A 117 3.34 -14.04 -12.00
CA PRO A 117 4.62 -14.33 -12.61
C PRO A 117 4.36 -15.53 -13.51
N GLY A 118 4.41 -15.31 -14.83
CA GLY A 118 4.38 -16.41 -15.77
C GLY A 118 5.47 -17.32 -15.26
N ARG A 119 5.11 -18.59 -15.00
CA ARG A 119 6.09 -19.65 -14.72
C ARG A 119 7.31 -19.35 -15.61
N PRO A 120 8.44 -18.91 -15.06
CA PRO A 120 9.66 -18.96 -15.83
C PRO A 120 9.78 -20.46 -16.14
N ASP A 121 9.93 -20.81 -17.41
CA ASP A 121 10.23 -22.18 -17.85
C ASP A 121 9.26 -23.29 -17.41
N TRP A 122 8.20 -23.52 -18.20
CA TRP A 122 7.86 -24.92 -18.48
C TRP A 122 8.71 -25.37 -19.67
N PRO A 123 9.73 -26.23 -19.48
CA PRO A 123 10.52 -26.74 -20.59
C PRO A 123 9.64 -27.61 -21.46
N GLY A 124 9.92 -27.58 -22.77
CA GLY A 124 9.06 -28.14 -23.81
C GLY A 124 8.47 -29.52 -23.49
N VAL A 125 7.16 -29.63 -23.69
CA VAL A 125 6.57 -30.86 -24.20
C VAL A 125 6.44 -30.68 -25.71
N HIS A 126 7.51 -31.02 -26.41
CA HIS A 126 7.38 -31.74 -27.67
C HIS A 126 7.88 -33.15 -27.40
N LEU A 127 6.98 -34.00 -26.92
CA LEU A 127 7.19 -35.44 -27.03
C LEU A 127 6.98 -35.79 -28.50
N VAL A 128 8.05 -36.01 -29.25
CA VAL A 128 8.20 -37.18 -30.13
C VAL A 128 9.69 -37.53 -30.20
N THR A 129 10.02 -38.73 -29.74
CA THR A 129 11.28 -39.44 -29.99
C THR A 129 11.11 -40.29 -31.25
N ASP A 130 12.16 -40.32 -32.07
CA ASP A 130 12.42 -41.10 -33.30
C ASP A 130 11.24 -41.51 -34.20
#